data_AF-A0A7C7TMZ8-F1
#
_entry.id   AF-A0A7C7TMZ8-F1
#
_cell.length_a   1.000
_cell.length_b   1.000
_cell.length_c   1.000
_cell.angle_alpha   90.00
_cell.angle_beta   90.00
_cell.angle_gamma   90.00
#
_symmetry.space_group_name_H-M   'P 1'
#
loop_
_entity.id
_entity.type
_entity.pdbx_description
1 polymer ?
#
loop_
_entity_poly.entity_id
_entity_poly.type
_entity_poly.pdbx_seq_one_letter_code
_entity_poly.pdbx_strand_id
1 'polypeptide(L)'
;MAQCFLLIDNTIIRGALVKLCLLPSSPKFFPELNPRKAQKDREVLLKKLSALHHISIIESRGTNCAWVRIKYNNKSFQQSFPFKKFGGKNKAIAAAKKKRDAEGKKIYGKNWPYAKFSPRKISPLNSSGEIGVSYSEKDHSWVATWQEGKGVRRKQKNSYFSINKYGEAKAMKMAVKARRDAVKANQIQ
;
A
#
# COMPACT_ATOMS: atom_id res chain seq x y z
N MET A 1 8.56 41.37 41.99
CA MET A 1 9.29 40.47 42.91
C MET A 1 9.46 39.10 42.26
N ALA A 2 10.57 38.94 41.56
CA ALA A 2 11.33 37.69 41.36
C ALA A 2 12.46 38.02 40.39
N GLN A 3 13.67 37.99 40.90
CA GLN A 3 14.94 38.35 40.26
C GLN A 3 15.72 37.05 40.14
N CYS A 4 16.33 36.76 38.99
CA CYS A 4 17.52 35.90 38.91
C CYS A 4 18.28 36.17 37.61
N PHE A 5 19.52 36.62 37.79
CA PHE A 5 20.56 36.87 36.80
C PHE A 5 21.12 35.56 36.25
N LEU A 6 21.65 35.60 35.02
CA LEU A 6 22.96 35.02 34.73
C LEU A 6 23.75 35.95 33.81
N LEU A 7 24.85 36.44 34.34
CA LEU A 7 25.94 37.12 33.66
C LEU A 7 26.71 36.10 32.81
N ILE A 8 27.01 36.45 31.56
CA ILE A 8 28.10 35.84 30.80
C ILE A 8 28.90 36.99 30.16
N ASP A 9 30.03 37.26 30.81
CA ASP A 9 31.31 37.70 30.28
C ASP A 9 31.42 38.89 29.32
N ASN A 10 32.12 39.90 29.83
CA ASN A 10 32.87 40.94 29.13
C ASN A 10 33.60 40.39 27.90
N THR A 11 33.15 40.76 26.69
CA THR A 11 34.05 40.97 25.56
C THR A 11 33.45 42.02 24.62
N ILE A 12 34.08 43.18 24.56
CA ILE A 12 33.84 44.19 23.53
C ILE A 12 34.47 43.65 22.24
N ILE A 13 33.66 43.13 21.32
CA ILE A 13 34.08 42.92 19.93
C ILE A 13 33.45 44.02 19.09
N ARG A 14 34.30 44.96 18.69
CA ARG A 14 34.01 45.94 17.63
C ARG A 14 33.87 45.20 16.30
N GLY A 15 32.80 45.53 15.58
CA GLY A 15 32.76 45.43 14.12
C GLY A 15 32.18 44.14 13.54
N ALA A 16 30.96 44.25 13.01
CA ALA A 16 30.64 43.79 11.67
C ALA A 16 29.29 44.36 11.26
N LEU A 17 29.28 45.02 10.10
CA LEU A 17 28.12 45.59 9.43
C LEU A 17 27.15 44.44 9.07
N VAL A 18 26.05 44.27 9.80
CA VAL A 18 25.01 43.31 9.40
C VAL A 18 24.18 43.95 8.30
N LYS A 19 24.48 43.55 7.06
CA LYS A 19 23.71 43.89 5.86
C LYS A 19 22.29 43.35 6.03
N LEU A 20 21.35 44.27 6.30
CA LEU A 20 19.91 43.99 6.39
C LEU A 20 19.42 43.57 4.99
N CYS A 21 19.42 42.28 4.70
CA CYS A 21 18.76 41.73 3.52
C CYS A 21 17.25 41.77 3.73
N LEU A 22 16.61 42.72 3.05
CA LEU A 22 15.16 42.79 2.89
C LEU A 22 14.64 41.48 2.27
N LEU A 23 13.84 40.74 3.03
CA LEU A 23 13.06 39.61 2.52
C LEU A 23 11.85 40.16 1.75
N PRO A 24 11.55 39.67 0.53
CA PRO A 24 10.35 40.08 -0.18
C PRO A 24 9.10 39.53 0.52
N SER A 25 8.32 40.45 1.09
CA SER A 25 6.97 40.24 1.61
C SER A 25 6.00 39.97 0.45
N SER A 26 5.93 38.72 0.00
CA SER A 26 4.83 38.25 -0.83
C SER A 26 3.99 37.26 -0.01
N PRO A 27 2.71 37.57 0.27
CA PRO A 27 1.83 36.64 0.97
C PRO A 27 1.59 35.45 0.05
N LYS A 28 2.23 34.32 0.35
CA LYS A 28 1.92 33.04 -0.28
C LYS A 28 0.48 32.73 0.05
N PHE A 29 -0.38 32.77 -0.96
CA PHE A 29 -1.74 32.27 -0.90
C PHE A 29 -1.66 30.77 -0.56
N PHE A 30 -1.81 30.42 0.71
CA PHE A 30 -1.93 29.04 1.15
C PHE A 30 -3.40 28.64 0.94
N PRO A 31 -3.72 27.79 -0.05
CA PRO A 31 -5.09 27.33 -0.22
C PRO A 31 -5.51 26.58 1.05
N GLU A 32 -6.57 27.06 1.67
CA GLU A 32 -7.15 26.47 2.88
C GLU A 32 -7.54 25.01 2.58
N LEU A 33 -6.86 24.07 3.22
CA LEU A 33 -7.08 22.65 3.02
C LEU A 33 -8.46 22.27 3.55
N ASN A 34 -9.43 22.11 2.64
CA ASN A 34 -10.78 21.69 2.99
C ASN A 34 -10.74 20.38 3.82
N PRO A 35 -11.12 20.43 5.12
CA PRO A 35 -10.95 19.31 6.04
C PRO A 35 -11.82 18.11 5.66
N ARG A 36 -12.97 18.33 5.00
CA ARG A 36 -13.84 17.25 4.51
C ARG A 36 -13.25 16.54 3.30
N LYS A 37 -12.59 17.29 2.40
CA LYS A 37 -11.87 16.71 1.26
C LYS A 37 -10.65 15.93 1.74
N ALA A 38 -9.87 16.49 2.67
CA ALA A 38 -8.75 15.79 3.30
C ALA A 38 -9.19 14.51 4.03
N GLN A 39 -10.33 14.52 4.74
CA GLN A 39 -10.87 13.35 5.43
C GLN A 39 -11.40 12.29 4.46
N LYS A 40 -12.12 12.71 3.40
CA LYS A 40 -12.57 11.82 2.31
C LYS A 40 -11.39 11.22 1.56
N ASP A 41 -10.35 12.00 1.29
CA ASP A 41 -9.12 11.53 0.66
C ASP A 41 -8.34 10.61 1.60
N ARG A 42 -8.31 10.87 2.91
CA ARG A 42 -7.75 9.96 3.94
C ARG A 42 -8.51 8.63 4.00
N GLU A 43 -9.83 8.67 3.93
CA GLU A 43 -10.72 7.51 3.93
C GLU A 43 -10.57 6.69 2.65
N VAL A 44 -10.45 7.36 1.49
CA VAL A 44 -10.14 6.76 0.19
C VAL A 44 -8.72 6.16 0.15
N LEU A 45 -7.74 6.78 0.82
CA LEU A 45 -6.36 6.31 0.94
C LEU A 45 -6.25 5.08 1.85
N LEU A 46 -6.96 5.08 2.99
CA LEU A 46 -7.05 3.94 3.92
C LEU A 46 -7.77 2.73 3.28
N LYS A 47 -8.67 2.98 2.33
CA LYS A 47 -9.32 1.94 1.52
C LYS A 47 -8.37 1.18 0.58
N LYS A 48 -7.17 1.72 0.30
CA LYS A 48 -6.29 1.19 -0.77
C LYS A 48 -5.35 0.06 -0.38
N LEU A 49 -5.09 -0.24 0.90
CA LEU A 49 -4.34 -1.43 1.33
C LEU A 49 -4.81 -1.90 2.72
N SER A 50 -5.91 -2.66 2.77
CA SER A 50 -6.35 -3.24 4.02
C SER A 50 -5.52 -4.50 4.33
N ALA A 51 -4.95 -4.59 5.54
CA ALA A 51 -4.37 -5.84 6.07
C ALA A 51 -5.39 -7.01 6.12
N LEU A 52 -6.66 -6.66 5.94
CA LEU A 52 -7.82 -7.51 5.80
C LEU A 52 -8.18 -7.77 4.34
N HIS A 53 -7.24 -7.73 3.40
CA HIS A 53 -7.51 -8.19 2.03
C HIS A 53 -8.12 -9.60 2.06
N HIS A 54 -9.17 -9.82 1.25
CA HIS A 54 -10.09 -10.97 1.29
C HIS A 54 -10.98 -11.13 2.54
N ILE A 55 -11.01 -10.16 3.46
CA ILE A 55 -11.85 -10.15 4.66
C ILE A 55 -12.65 -8.84 4.70
N SER A 56 -13.97 -8.94 4.57
CA SER A 56 -14.89 -7.82 4.74
C SER A 56 -15.48 -7.84 6.14
N ILE A 57 -15.46 -6.71 6.84
CA ILE A 57 -16.20 -6.55 8.10
C ILE A 57 -17.60 -6.04 7.75
N ILE A 58 -18.63 -6.76 8.19
CA ILE A 58 -20.04 -6.38 8.00
C ILE A 58 -20.62 -6.07 9.38
N GLU A 59 -21.12 -4.85 9.53
CA GLU A 59 -21.77 -4.32 10.72
C GLU A 59 -23.06 -3.62 10.29
N SER A 60 -24.01 -4.38 9.74
CA SER A 60 -25.25 -3.82 9.20
C SER A 60 -26.45 -4.75 9.40
N ARG A 61 -27.65 -4.16 9.61
CA ARG A 61 -28.95 -4.86 9.67
C ARG A 61 -28.95 -6.08 10.60
N GLY A 62 -28.43 -5.93 11.81
CA GLY A 62 -28.36 -7.01 12.80
C GLY A 62 -27.33 -8.12 12.51
N THR A 63 -26.60 -8.03 11.39
CA THR A 63 -25.55 -8.98 11.03
C THR A 63 -24.18 -8.38 11.31
N ASN A 64 -23.54 -8.90 12.35
CA ASN A 64 -22.19 -8.51 12.76
C ASN A 64 -21.24 -9.69 12.52
N CYS A 65 -20.46 -9.64 11.43
CA CYS A 65 -19.56 -10.74 11.07
C CYS A 65 -18.33 -10.27 10.28
N ALA A 66 -17.27 -11.09 10.36
CA ALA A 66 -16.15 -11.01 9.44
C ALA A 66 -16.37 -12.01 8.32
N TRP A 67 -16.38 -11.56 7.07
CA TRP A 67 -16.63 -12.38 5.89
C TRP A 67 -15.36 -12.58 5.08
N VAL A 68 -14.87 -13.82 5.03
CA VAL A 68 -13.76 -14.20 4.17
C VAL A 68 -14.30 -14.54 2.80
N ARG A 69 -13.77 -13.91 1.74
CA ARG A 69 -14.11 -14.21 0.34
C ARG A 69 -12.87 -14.20 -0.53
N ILE A 70 -12.57 -15.35 -1.11
CA ILE A 70 -11.48 -15.57 -2.06
C ILE A 70 -12.08 -16.10 -3.36
N LYS A 71 -11.74 -15.49 -4.49
CA LYS A 71 -12.13 -15.96 -5.83
C LYS A 71 -10.93 -15.84 -6.73
N TYR A 72 -10.51 -16.94 -7.34
CA TYR A 72 -9.33 -17.00 -8.18
C TYR A 72 -9.35 -18.24 -9.07
N ASN A 73 -9.10 -18.08 -10.37
CA ASN A 73 -8.97 -19.17 -11.34
C ASN A 73 -10.07 -20.25 -11.24
N ASN A 74 -11.34 -19.84 -11.35
CA ASN A 74 -12.56 -20.65 -11.16
C ASN A 74 -12.72 -21.33 -9.79
N LYS A 75 -11.76 -21.21 -8.88
CA LYS A 75 -11.87 -21.65 -7.49
C LYS A 75 -12.42 -20.51 -6.63
N SER A 76 -13.38 -20.83 -5.77
CA SER A 76 -13.96 -19.86 -4.86
C SER A 76 -14.08 -20.43 -3.45
N PHE A 77 -13.85 -19.57 -2.47
CA PHE A 77 -14.06 -19.88 -1.07
C PHE A 77 -14.73 -18.70 -0.40
N GLN A 78 -15.77 -18.99 0.38
CA GLN A 78 -16.45 -18.00 1.19
C GLN A 78 -16.86 -18.60 2.53
N GLN A 79 -16.59 -17.88 3.61
CA GLN A 79 -17.02 -18.27 4.95
C GLN A 79 -17.23 -17.04 5.83
N SER A 80 -18.33 -17.02 6.58
CA SER A 80 -18.63 -15.96 7.55
C SER A 80 -18.23 -16.38 8.97
N PHE A 81 -17.81 -15.39 9.75
CA PHE A 81 -17.41 -15.51 11.15
C PHE A 81 -18.24 -14.54 11.98
N PRO A 82 -19.42 -14.96 12.48
CA PRO A 82 -20.31 -14.11 13.27
C PRO A 82 -19.68 -13.72 14.62
N PHE A 83 -19.77 -12.45 15.01
CA PHE A 83 -19.13 -11.94 16.22
C PHE A 83 -19.74 -12.55 17.49
N LYS A 84 -21.06 -12.78 17.50
CA LYS A 84 -21.76 -13.42 18.62
C LYS A 84 -21.24 -14.83 18.91
N LYS A 85 -20.95 -15.62 17.86
CA LYS A 85 -20.47 -16.99 17.99
C LYS A 85 -19.02 -17.09 18.43
N PHE A 86 -18.18 -16.14 18.02
CA PHE A 86 -16.74 -16.16 18.30
C PHE A 86 -16.34 -15.32 19.53
N GLY A 87 -17.31 -14.77 20.27
CA GLY A 87 -17.04 -13.99 21.48
C GLY A 87 -16.47 -12.60 21.20
N GLY A 88 -16.89 -11.96 20.11
CA GLY A 88 -16.57 -10.57 19.77
C GLY A 88 -15.85 -10.39 18.43
N LYS A 89 -15.75 -9.12 18.02
CA LYS A 89 -15.17 -8.69 16.73
C LYS A 89 -13.72 -9.15 16.55
N ASN A 90 -12.87 -8.96 17.56
CA ASN A 90 -11.44 -9.29 17.47
C ASN A 90 -11.18 -10.78 17.29
N LYS A 91 -11.89 -11.63 18.06
CA LYS A 91 -11.79 -13.09 17.96
C LYS A 91 -12.29 -13.60 16.61
N ALA A 92 -13.40 -13.05 16.12
CA ALA A 92 -13.92 -13.38 14.80
C ALA A 92 -12.95 -12.99 13.67
N ILE A 93 -12.33 -11.80 13.75
CA ILE A 93 -11.31 -11.36 12.79
C ILE A 93 -10.07 -12.27 12.85
N ALA A 94 -9.63 -12.69 14.04
CA ALA A 94 -8.50 -13.61 14.18
C ALA A 94 -8.81 -14.98 13.55
N ALA A 95 -9.99 -15.54 13.81
CA ALA A 95 -10.46 -16.78 13.17
C ALA A 95 -10.55 -16.65 11.65
N ALA A 96 -11.10 -15.52 11.16
CA ALA A 96 -11.19 -15.20 9.74
C ALA A 96 -9.80 -15.12 9.08
N LYS A 97 -8.82 -14.48 9.74
CA LYS A 97 -7.42 -14.42 9.25
C LYS A 97 -6.80 -15.81 9.14
N LYS A 98 -6.98 -16.67 10.15
CA LYS A 98 -6.44 -18.03 10.14
C LYS A 98 -7.03 -18.86 8.98
N LYS A 99 -8.34 -18.79 8.79
CA LYS A 99 -9.04 -19.50 7.70
C LYS A 99 -8.69 -18.92 6.33
N ARG A 100 -8.62 -17.59 6.18
CA ARG A 100 -8.14 -16.93 4.96
C ARG A 100 -6.75 -17.43 4.57
N ASP A 101 -5.81 -17.46 5.51
CA ASP A 101 -4.44 -17.85 5.20
C ASP A 101 -4.31 -19.33 4.82
N ALA A 102 -5.12 -20.21 5.41
CA ALA A 102 -5.18 -21.62 5.04
C ALA A 102 -5.76 -21.83 3.63
N GLU A 103 -6.91 -21.23 3.34
CA GLU A 103 -7.58 -21.38 2.05
C GLU A 103 -6.87 -20.61 0.93
N GLY A 104 -6.28 -19.47 1.26
CA GLY A 104 -5.43 -18.70 0.36
C GLY A 104 -4.24 -19.50 -0.13
N LYS A 105 -3.57 -20.25 0.75
CA LYS A 105 -2.49 -21.19 0.36
C LYS A 105 -3.00 -22.29 -0.58
N LYS A 106 -4.20 -22.83 -0.37
CA LYS A 106 -4.79 -23.87 -1.24
C LYS A 106 -5.17 -23.33 -2.62
N ILE A 107 -5.75 -22.13 -2.68
CA ILE A 107 -6.28 -21.54 -3.91
C ILE A 107 -5.17 -20.91 -4.75
N TYR A 108 -4.30 -20.10 -4.13
CA TYR A 108 -3.24 -19.37 -4.83
C TYR A 108 -1.89 -20.12 -4.86
N GLY A 109 -1.70 -21.14 -4.02
CA GLY A 109 -0.45 -21.89 -3.96
C GLY A 109 0.75 -20.99 -3.65
N LYS A 110 1.76 -21.06 -4.54
CA LYS A 110 2.99 -20.26 -4.46
C LYS A 110 2.73 -18.74 -4.50
N ASN A 111 1.58 -18.32 -5.04
CA ASN A 111 1.25 -16.90 -5.22
C ASN A 111 0.55 -16.29 -3.99
N TRP A 112 0.30 -17.08 -2.93
CA TRP A 112 -0.41 -16.63 -1.74
C TRP A 112 0.21 -15.41 -1.03
N PRO A 113 1.55 -15.32 -0.82
CA PRO A 113 2.16 -14.14 -0.19
C PRO A 113 1.87 -12.83 -0.94
N TYR A 114 1.68 -12.92 -2.26
CA TYR A 114 1.38 -11.78 -3.13
C TYR A 114 -0.11 -11.41 -3.06
N ALA A 115 -1.00 -12.39 -3.11
CA ALA A 115 -2.45 -12.21 -3.06
C ALA A 115 -2.98 -11.79 -1.67
N LYS A 116 -2.26 -12.14 -0.60
CA LYS A 116 -2.62 -11.79 0.78
C LYS A 116 -2.64 -10.28 1.04
N PHE A 117 -1.80 -9.52 0.33
CA PHE A 117 -1.62 -8.09 0.56
C PHE A 117 -1.92 -7.23 -0.68
N SER A 118 -1.99 -7.84 -1.86
CA SER A 118 -2.27 -7.10 -3.09
C SER A 118 -3.77 -7.04 -3.37
N PRO A 119 -4.37 -5.84 -3.57
CA PRO A 119 -5.73 -5.70 -4.06
C PRO A 119 -5.93 -6.20 -5.50
N ARG A 120 -4.84 -6.62 -6.17
CA ARG A 120 -4.85 -6.97 -7.59
C ARG A 120 -5.09 -8.46 -7.75
N LYS A 121 -6.29 -8.82 -8.23
CA LYS A 121 -6.60 -10.17 -8.72
C LYS A 121 -5.73 -10.47 -9.94
N ILE A 122 -5.41 -11.74 -10.19
CA ILE A 122 -4.97 -12.14 -11.54
C ILE A 122 -6.20 -12.05 -12.41
N SER A 123 -6.16 -11.16 -13.40
CA SER A 123 -7.16 -11.15 -14.45
C SER A 123 -7.10 -12.50 -15.17
N PRO A 124 -8.24 -13.14 -15.51
CA PRO A 124 -8.26 -14.29 -16.42
C PRO A 124 -7.53 -14.01 -17.75
N LEU A 125 -7.41 -12.73 -18.12
CA LEU A 125 -6.71 -12.24 -19.30
C LEU A 125 -5.20 -12.04 -19.08
N ASN A 126 -4.66 -12.46 -17.94
CA ASN A 126 -3.23 -12.33 -17.68
C ASN A 126 -2.45 -13.46 -18.37
N SER A 127 -1.92 -13.16 -19.55
CA SER A 127 -1.06 -14.06 -20.34
C SER A 127 0.23 -14.48 -19.62
N SER A 128 0.69 -13.73 -18.61
CA SER A 128 1.95 -14.07 -17.91
C SER A 128 1.81 -15.16 -16.83
N GLY A 129 0.59 -15.42 -16.35
CA GLY A 129 0.34 -16.29 -15.19
C GLY A 129 0.81 -15.72 -13.83
N GLU A 130 1.44 -14.54 -13.81
CA GLU A 130 2.06 -13.96 -12.60
C GLU A 130 1.36 -12.68 -12.12
N ILE A 131 1.11 -12.55 -10.81
CA ILE A 131 0.36 -11.41 -10.24
C ILE A 131 1.10 -10.10 -10.48
N GLY A 132 0.49 -9.21 -11.26
CA GLY A 132 1.03 -7.88 -11.52
C GLY A 132 2.13 -7.87 -12.59
N VAL A 133 2.25 -8.93 -13.38
CA VAL A 133 2.93 -8.88 -14.67
C VAL A 133 1.85 -8.93 -15.74
N SER A 134 1.91 -8.04 -16.73
CA SER A 134 0.95 -7.99 -17.83
C SER A 134 1.63 -7.54 -19.11
N TYR A 135 1.15 -8.03 -20.24
CA TYR A 135 1.55 -7.50 -21.55
C TYR A 135 0.81 -6.19 -21.84
N SER A 136 1.55 -5.16 -22.24
CA SER A 136 1.02 -3.91 -22.79
C SER A 136 1.14 -3.95 -24.31
N GLU A 137 0.01 -4.07 -24.99
CA GLU A 137 -0.05 -4.11 -26.46
C GLU A 137 0.39 -2.77 -27.06
N LYS A 138 -0.02 -1.65 -26.46
CA LYS A 138 0.37 -0.31 -26.91
C LYS A 138 1.88 -0.11 -26.97
N ASP A 139 2.59 -0.53 -25.92
CA ASP A 139 4.03 -0.31 -25.78
C ASP A 139 4.87 -1.50 -26.25
N HIS A 140 4.22 -2.57 -26.76
CA HIS A 140 4.85 -3.85 -27.11
C HIS A 140 5.82 -4.32 -26.02
N SER A 141 5.36 -4.28 -24.77
CA SER A 141 6.22 -4.43 -23.59
C SER A 141 5.56 -5.26 -22.52
N TRP A 142 6.36 -6.09 -21.84
CA TRP A 142 5.96 -6.73 -20.60
C TRP A 142 6.13 -5.76 -19.44
N VAL A 143 5.05 -5.53 -18.69
CA VAL A 143 5.01 -4.58 -17.58
C VAL A 143 4.93 -5.33 -16.27
N ALA A 144 5.92 -5.11 -15.39
CA ALA A 144 5.92 -5.58 -14.03
C ALA A 144 5.49 -4.44 -13.09
N THR A 145 4.43 -4.64 -12.31
CA THR A 145 3.90 -3.66 -11.36
C THR A 145 3.99 -4.16 -9.94
N TRP A 146 4.57 -3.36 -9.04
CA TRP A 146 4.63 -3.64 -7.61
C TRP A 146 4.35 -2.43 -6.73
N GLN A 147 4.38 -2.66 -5.42
CA GLN A 147 4.18 -1.65 -4.39
C GLN A 147 5.46 -1.56 -3.55
N GLU A 148 6.09 -0.40 -3.55
CA GLU A 148 7.34 -0.13 -2.85
C GLU A 148 7.12 0.82 -1.68
N GLY A 149 7.81 0.58 -0.55
CA GLY A 149 7.77 1.43 0.65
C GLY A 149 7.24 0.73 1.90
N LYS A 150 7.37 1.40 3.06
CA LYS A 150 6.94 0.88 4.37
C LYS A 150 5.61 1.50 4.81
N GLY A 151 4.72 0.66 5.35
CA GLY A 151 3.44 1.08 5.92
C GLY A 151 2.55 1.83 4.93
N VAL A 152 2.02 2.98 5.36
CA VAL A 152 0.98 3.77 4.67
C VAL A 152 1.51 4.52 3.43
N ARG A 153 2.84 4.65 3.27
CA ARG A 153 3.46 5.39 2.15
C ARG A 153 3.89 4.51 0.97
N ARG A 154 3.29 3.31 0.83
CA ARG A 154 3.53 2.43 -0.31
C ARG A 154 3.11 3.11 -1.62
N LYS A 155 4.02 3.20 -2.58
CA LYS A 155 3.75 3.73 -3.91
C LYS A 155 3.78 2.61 -4.94
N GLN A 156 2.87 2.68 -5.92
CA GLN A 156 2.94 1.80 -7.07
C GLN A 156 4.17 2.15 -7.90
N LYS A 157 4.92 1.12 -8.28
CA LYS A 157 6.03 1.21 -9.21
C LYS A 157 5.83 0.23 -10.35
N ASN A 158 6.23 0.65 -11.54
CA ASN A 158 6.15 -0.15 -12.75
C ASN A 158 7.55 -0.22 -13.37
N SER A 159 7.90 -1.37 -13.94
CA SER A 159 9.01 -1.51 -14.86
C SER A 159 8.53 -2.13 -16.15
N TYR A 160 9.06 -1.61 -17.26
CA TYR A 160 8.68 -1.96 -18.62
C TYR A 160 9.84 -2.69 -19.27
N PHE A 161 9.52 -3.79 -19.95
CA PHE A 161 10.50 -4.61 -20.67
C PHE A 161 9.99 -4.80 -22.10
N SER A 162 10.56 -4.03 -23.02
CA SER A 162 10.14 -4.05 -24.43
C SER A 162 10.52 -5.35 -25.13
N ILE A 163 9.56 -5.91 -25.88
CA ILE A 163 9.76 -7.10 -26.72
C ILE A 163 10.77 -6.80 -27.82
N ASN A 164 10.72 -5.61 -28.42
CA ASN A 164 11.62 -5.23 -29.53
C ASN A 164 13.10 -5.24 -29.10
N LYS A 165 13.38 -4.97 -27.81
CA LYS A 165 14.74 -4.93 -27.28
C LYS A 165 15.26 -6.31 -26.85
N TYR A 166 14.41 -7.15 -26.30
CA TYR A 166 14.85 -8.38 -25.62
C TYR A 166 14.29 -9.67 -26.23
N GLY A 167 13.30 -9.59 -27.10
CA GLY A 167 12.47 -10.71 -27.55
C GLY A 167 11.38 -11.07 -26.53
N GLU A 168 10.30 -11.67 -27.01
CA GLU A 168 9.07 -11.89 -26.23
C GLU A 168 9.33 -12.75 -24.98
N ALA A 169 9.90 -13.94 -25.16
CA ALA A 169 10.14 -14.88 -24.05
C ALA A 169 11.11 -14.31 -23.00
N LYS A 170 12.14 -13.57 -23.43
CA LYS A 170 13.14 -12.99 -22.52
C LYS A 170 12.56 -11.78 -21.78
N ALA A 171 11.84 -10.91 -22.47
CA ALA A 171 11.15 -9.76 -21.86
C ALA A 171 10.15 -10.22 -20.79
N MET A 172 9.37 -11.27 -21.07
CA MET A 172 8.46 -11.88 -20.10
C MET A 172 9.22 -12.40 -18.87
N LYS A 173 10.28 -13.20 -19.06
CA LYS A 173 11.10 -13.72 -17.96
C LYS A 173 11.69 -12.62 -17.09
N MET A 174 12.18 -11.53 -17.70
CA MET A 174 12.72 -10.39 -16.96
C MET A 174 11.64 -9.66 -16.17
N ALA A 175 10.46 -9.45 -16.73
CA ALA A 175 9.34 -8.83 -16.03
C ALA A 175 8.92 -9.66 -14.80
N VAL A 176 8.81 -10.98 -14.96
CA VAL A 176 8.52 -11.91 -13.85
C VAL A 176 9.61 -11.86 -12.79
N LYS A 177 10.89 -11.89 -13.19
CA LYS A 177 12.01 -11.81 -12.25
C LYS A 177 11.99 -10.50 -11.47
N ALA A 178 11.90 -9.36 -12.16
CA ALA A 178 11.87 -8.04 -11.54
C ALA A 178 10.71 -7.90 -10.56
N ARG A 179 9.53 -8.42 -10.93
CA ARG A 179 8.37 -8.47 -10.03
C ARG A 179 8.64 -9.29 -8.77
N ARG A 180 9.18 -10.50 -8.92
CA ARG A 180 9.47 -11.40 -7.79
C ARG A 180 10.49 -10.78 -6.84
N ASP A 181 11.57 -10.23 -7.38
CA ASP A 181 12.64 -9.59 -6.62
C ASP A 181 12.11 -8.36 -5.86
N ALA A 182 11.36 -7.49 -6.54
CA ALA A 182 10.81 -6.29 -5.94
C ALA A 182 9.79 -6.60 -4.83
N VAL A 183 8.97 -7.64 -4.99
CA VAL A 183 8.06 -8.03 -3.92
C VAL A 183 8.81 -8.64 -2.75
N LYS A 184 9.81 -9.49 -3.00
CA LYS A 184 10.64 -10.08 -1.94
C LYS A 184 11.30 -8.98 -1.11
N ALA A 185 11.86 -7.97 -1.76
CA ALA A 185 12.45 -6.81 -1.10
C ALA A 185 11.43 -5.96 -0.32
N ASN A 186 10.17 -5.94 -0.75
CA ASN A 186 9.10 -5.17 -0.12
C ASN A 186 8.12 -6.03 0.69
N GLN A 187 8.55 -7.19 1.19
CA GLN A 187 7.75 -7.99 2.12
C GLN A 187 7.54 -7.21 3.43
N ILE A 188 6.31 -7.22 3.92
CA ILE A 188 6.02 -6.72 5.28
C ILE A 188 6.49 -7.82 6.22
N GLN A 189 7.53 -7.53 7.01
CA GLN A 189 7.89 -8.34 8.17
C GLN A 189 6.84 -8.14 9.28
#